data_AF-A0A0C3HKZ9-F1
#
_entry.id   AF-A0A0C3HKZ9-F1
#
_cell.length_a   1.000
_cell.length_b   1.000
_cell.length_c   1.000
_cell.angle_alpha   90.00
_cell.angle_beta   90.00
_cell.angle_gamma   90.00
#
_symmetry.space_group_name_H-M   'P 1'
#
loop_
_entity.id
_entity.type
_entity.pdbx_description
1 polymer ?
#
loop_
_entity_poly.entity_id
_entity_poly.type
_entity_poly.pdbx_seq_one_letter_code
_entity_poly.pdbx_strand_id
1 'polypeptide(L)'
;MARWDSPLFTVPWDDAKPSCDALWDAVIGSDAEGGKKLVRPNQATVLKKVSGEDYLYELDRYTQTILNRILDWTKDHPGEGGGEVIIGEDNEDLVVELPANPVGLPALQRLRRQFISLNRQSAVPVKGIRGSFVGYLNDSFQAA
;
A
#
# COMPACT_ATOMS: atom_id res chain seq x y z
N MET A 1 -23.87 3.76 8.60
CA MET A 1 -24.69 2.93 9.51
C MET A 1 -23.77 1.99 10.26
N ALA A 2 -23.91 1.86 11.58
CA ALA A 2 -22.84 1.48 12.49
C ALA A 2 -22.40 0.00 12.41
N ARG A 3 -21.13 -0.23 12.05
CA ARG A 3 -20.46 -1.55 12.05
C ARG A 3 -20.46 -2.26 13.40
N TRP A 4 -20.67 -1.53 14.51
CA TRP A 4 -20.59 -2.08 15.86
C TRP A 4 -21.93 -2.60 16.38
N ASP A 5 -23.06 -2.22 15.75
CA ASP A 5 -24.41 -2.60 16.18
C ASP A 5 -25.06 -3.63 15.22
N SER A 6 -24.26 -4.19 14.32
CA SER A 6 -24.71 -5.27 13.43
C SER A 6 -24.58 -6.62 14.14
N PRO A 7 -25.63 -7.49 14.12
CA PRO A 7 -25.53 -8.82 14.68
C PRO A 7 -24.54 -9.69 13.88
N LEU A 8 -23.90 -10.66 14.55
CA LEU A 8 -23.01 -11.64 13.91
C LEU A 8 -23.78 -12.64 13.02
N PHE A 9 -24.96 -13.04 13.48
CA PHE A 9 -25.95 -13.85 12.78
C PHE A 9 -27.35 -13.52 13.30
N THR A 10 -28.39 -13.90 12.55
CA THR A 10 -29.79 -13.70 12.93
C THR A 10 -30.46 -15.06 13.04
N VAL A 11 -31.16 -15.31 14.15
CA VAL A 11 -31.95 -16.53 14.36
C VAL A 11 -33.43 -16.15 14.28
N PRO A 12 -34.15 -16.59 13.23
CA PRO A 12 -35.60 -16.38 13.13
C PRO A 12 -36.34 -17.14 14.25
N TRP A 13 -37.46 -16.59 14.71
CA TRP A 13 -38.27 -17.20 15.76
C TRP A 13 -38.94 -18.51 15.31
N ASP A 14 -39.26 -18.62 14.03
CA ASP A 14 -39.91 -19.76 13.40
C ASP A 14 -38.93 -20.87 12.96
N ASP A 15 -37.62 -20.67 13.15
CA ASP A 15 -36.62 -21.70 12.90
C ASP A 15 -36.66 -22.75 14.02
N ALA A 16 -37.30 -23.88 13.74
CA ALA A 16 -37.43 -24.98 14.68
C ALA A 16 -36.12 -25.77 14.90
N LYS A 17 -35.13 -25.63 14.00
CA LYS A 17 -33.84 -26.33 14.08
C LYS A 17 -32.71 -25.44 13.56
N PRO A 18 -32.35 -24.37 14.29
CA PRO A 18 -31.17 -23.59 13.97
C PRO A 18 -29.94 -24.50 14.04
N SER A 19 -28.99 -24.29 13.13
CA SER A 19 -27.76 -25.09 13.09
C SER A 19 -26.84 -24.70 14.26
N CYS A 20 -27.04 -25.35 15.41
CA CYS A 20 -26.28 -25.09 16.64
C CYS A 20 -24.77 -25.25 16.43
N ASP A 21 -24.35 -26.23 15.61
CA ASP A 21 -22.94 -26.47 15.31
C ASP A 21 -22.33 -25.31 14.51
N ALA A 22 -23.05 -24.79 13.50
CA ALA A 22 -22.58 -23.63 12.73
C ALA A 22 -22.54 -22.35 13.58
N LEU A 23 -23.49 -22.19 14.52
CA LEU A 23 -23.47 -21.08 15.48
C LEU A 23 -22.27 -21.18 16.43
N TRP A 24 -21.98 -22.39 16.92
CA TRP A 24 -20.83 -22.68 17.75
C TRP A 24 -19.52 -22.35 17.01
N ASP A 25 -19.37 -22.84 15.79
CA ASP A 25 -18.21 -22.57 14.94
C ASP A 25 -18.05 -21.07 14.63
N ALA A 26 -19.15 -20.35 14.47
CA ALA A 26 -19.11 -18.91 14.22
C ALA A 26 -18.58 -18.11 15.42
N VAL A 27 -18.91 -18.53 16.65
CA VAL A 27 -18.53 -17.85 17.90
C VAL A 27 -17.17 -18.30 18.41
N ILE A 28 -16.94 -19.61 18.47
CA ILE A 28 -15.78 -20.24 19.10
C ILE A 28 -14.67 -20.52 18.08
N GLY A 29 -15.04 -20.80 16.82
CA GLY A 29 -14.14 -21.28 15.77
C GLY A 29 -14.26 -22.79 15.58
N SER A 30 -14.06 -23.26 14.36
CA SER A 30 -14.13 -24.70 14.05
C SER A 30 -12.82 -25.41 14.41
N ASP A 31 -12.89 -26.71 14.71
CA ASP A 31 -11.71 -27.54 14.94
C ASP A 31 -10.82 -27.63 13.69
N ALA A 32 -11.42 -27.54 12.50
CA ALA A 32 -10.69 -27.47 11.23
C ALA A 32 -9.85 -26.19 11.09
N GLU A 33 -10.24 -25.11 11.77
CA GLU A 33 -9.52 -23.83 11.81
C GLU A 33 -8.62 -23.68 13.05
N GLY A 34 -8.39 -24.76 13.81
CA GLY A 34 -7.51 -24.78 14.98
C GLY A 34 -8.19 -24.39 16.30
N GLY A 35 -9.53 -24.48 16.38
CA GLY A 35 -10.30 -24.40 17.63
C GLY A 35 -10.41 -22.99 18.23
N LYS A 36 -10.06 -21.95 17.47
CA LYS A 36 -10.24 -20.53 17.86
C LYS A 36 -10.63 -19.70 16.66
N LYS A 37 -11.70 -18.91 16.78
CA LYS A 37 -12.10 -17.97 15.75
C LYS A 37 -10.97 -16.98 15.48
N LEU A 38 -10.53 -16.88 14.23
CA LEU A 38 -9.57 -15.87 13.81
C LEU A 38 -10.24 -14.48 13.81
N VAL A 39 -10.25 -13.82 14.97
CA VAL A 39 -10.71 -12.44 15.10
C VAL A 39 -9.67 -11.52 14.51
N ARG A 40 -9.99 -10.83 13.41
CA ARG A 40 -9.13 -9.78 12.89
C ARG A 40 -9.14 -8.63 13.89
N PRO A 41 -7.99 -8.26 14.48
CA PRO A 41 -7.95 -7.18 15.46
C PRO A 41 -8.45 -5.89 14.81
N ASN A 42 -9.12 -5.07 15.60
CA ASN A 42 -9.54 -3.75 15.14
C ASN A 42 -8.29 -2.95 14.76
N GLN A 43 -8.33 -2.22 13.65
CA GLN A 43 -7.20 -1.39 13.21
C GLN A 43 -6.81 -0.34 14.27
N ALA A 44 -7.75 0.08 15.12
CA ALA A 44 -7.47 0.96 16.26
C ALA A 44 -6.60 0.30 17.35
N THR A 45 -6.58 -1.03 17.46
CA THR A 45 -5.83 -1.79 18.47
C THR A 45 -4.54 -2.40 17.92
N VAL A 46 -4.30 -2.31 16.61
CA VAL A 46 -3.04 -2.73 16.00
C VAL A 46 -1.99 -1.67 16.32
N LEU A 47 -1.00 -2.02 17.14
CA LEU A 47 0.12 -1.13 17.45
C LEU A 47 0.84 -0.79 16.15
N LYS A 48 0.83 0.50 15.78
CA LYS A 48 1.61 0.99 14.66
C LYS A 48 3.09 0.70 14.96
N LYS A 49 3.77 0.02 14.03
CA LYS A 49 5.22 -0.15 14.11
C LYS A 49 5.85 1.24 14.25
N VAL A 50 6.65 1.45 15.29
CA VAL A 50 7.30 2.74 15.55
C VAL A 50 8.16 3.08 14.34
N SER A 51 7.69 4.04 13.54
CA SER A 51 8.50 4.70 12.53
C SER A 51 9.39 5.72 13.22
N GLY A 52 10.56 6.02 12.66
CA GLY A 52 11.38 7.14 13.14
C GLY A 52 10.58 8.43 13.18
N GLU A 53 10.95 9.34 14.09
CA GLU A 53 10.28 10.63 14.33
C GLU A 53 10.06 11.42 13.03
N ASP A 54 11.04 11.38 12.12
CA ASP A 54 11.04 12.10 10.84
C ASP A 54 10.60 11.27 9.62
N TYR A 55 10.09 10.05 9.79
CA TYR A 55 9.83 9.14 8.67
C TYR A 55 8.93 9.73 7.58
N LEU A 56 7.83 10.41 7.96
CA LEU A 56 6.90 10.98 6.98
C LEU A 56 7.55 12.13 6.19
N TYR A 57 8.44 12.89 6.83
CA TYR A 57 9.19 13.96 6.19
C TYR A 57 10.20 13.37 5.19
N GLU A 58 10.95 12.34 5.60
CA GLU A 58 11.92 11.67 4.72
C GLU A 58 11.22 10.98 3.54
N LEU A 59 10.09 10.32 3.78
CA LEU A 59 9.25 9.73 2.74
C LEU A 59 8.80 10.77 1.70
N ASP A 60 8.28 11.90 2.16
CA ASP A 60 7.82 12.97 1.27
C ASP A 60 8.99 13.59 0.49
N ARG A 61 10.10 13.88 1.18
CA ARG A 61 11.31 14.46 0.61
C ARG A 61 11.90 13.57 -0.48
N TYR A 62 12.14 12.28 -0.19
CA TYR A 62 12.74 11.37 -1.16
C TYR A 62 11.84 11.13 -2.37
N THR A 63 10.53 10.93 -2.15
CA THR A 63 9.59 10.74 -3.28
C THR A 63 9.53 11.99 -4.17
N GLN A 64 9.56 13.20 -3.60
CA GLN A 64 9.61 14.45 -4.34
C GLN A 64 10.93 14.61 -5.13
N THR A 65 12.08 14.28 -4.54
CA THR A 65 13.38 14.34 -5.23
C THR A 65 13.39 13.45 -6.47
N ILE A 66 12.87 12.23 -6.37
CA ILE A 66 12.78 11.28 -7.49
C ILE A 66 11.86 11.83 -8.59
N LEU A 67 10.70 12.38 -8.20
CA LEU A 67 9.76 13.01 -9.13
C LEU A 67 10.39 14.18 -9.89
N ASN A 68 11.17 15.02 -9.20
CA ASN A 68 11.87 16.14 -9.83
C ASN A 68 12.90 15.65 -10.85
N ARG A 69 13.67 14.60 -10.53
CA ARG A 69 14.62 13.99 -11.48
C ARG A 69 13.94 13.48 -12.75
N ILE A 70 12.80 12.79 -12.61
CA ILE A 70 12.02 12.33 -13.76
C ILE A 70 11.53 13.51 -14.59
N LEU A 71 11.04 14.58 -13.94
CA LEU A 71 10.55 15.77 -14.64
C LEU A 71 11.67 16.51 -15.36
N ASP A 72 12.85 16.61 -14.76
CA ASP A 72 14.00 17.26 -15.38
C ASP A 72 14.49 16.45 -16.59
N TRP A 73 14.60 15.13 -16.46
CA TRP A 73 14.90 14.25 -17.60
C TRP A 73 13.89 14.39 -18.75
N THR A 74 12.59 14.49 -18.41
CA THR A 74 11.50 14.66 -19.40
C THR A 74 11.58 16.00 -20.14
N LYS A 75 12.13 17.05 -19.51
CA LYS A 75 12.35 18.35 -20.19
C LYS A 75 13.46 18.26 -21.23
N ASP A 76 14.51 17.48 -20.93
CA ASP A 76 15.67 17.31 -21.81
C ASP A 76 15.36 16.36 -22.99
N HIS A 77 14.35 15.49 -22.87
CA HIS A 77 13.91 14.53 -23.89
C HIS A 77 12.44 14.75 -24.30
N PRO A 78 12.10 15.91 -24.90
CA PRO A 78 10.72 16.23 -25.22
C PRO A 78 10.19 15.34 -26.37
N GLY A 79 9.13 14.59 -26.08
CA GLY A 79 8.43 13.76 -27.07
C GLY A 79 9.06 12.39 -27.32
N GLU A 80 10.14 12.05 -26.61
CA GLU A 80 10.64 10.68 -26.57
C GLU A 80 9.73 9.83 -25.67
N GLY A 81 9.27 8.70 -26.22
CA GLY A 81 8.55 7.69 -25.48
C GLY A 81 9.53 6.69 -24.89
N GLY A 82 9.40 6.41 -23.60
CA GLY A 82 10.32 5.53 -22.88
C GLY A 82 11.60 6.23 -22.41
N GLY A 83 12.53 5.45 -21.87
CA GLY A 83 13.82 5.94 -21.38
C GLY A 83 14.14 5.47 -19.97
N GLU A 84 15.40 5.57 -19.58
CA GLU A 84 15.89 5.19 -18.26
C GLU A 84 16.35 6.44 -17.50
N VAL A 85 15.75 6.67 -16.32
CA VAL A 85 16.14 7.78 -15.44
C VAL A 85 16.96 7.23 -14.28
N ILE A 86 18.23 7.62 -14.20
CA ILE A 86 19.12 7.22 -13.13
C ILE A 86 18.86 8.08 -11.89
N ILE A 87 18.40 7.43 -10.82
CA ILE A 87 18.02 8.04 -9.55
C ILE A 87 19.15 7.93 -8.50
N GLY A 88 20.16 7.11 -8.74
CA GLY A 88 21.32 6.94 -7.85
C GLY A 88 22.07 8.24 -7.56
N GLU A 89 22.53 8.39 -6.31
CA GLU A 89 23.55 9.36 -5.88
C GLU A 89 24.75 8.65 -5.23
N ASP A 90 24.53 7.52 -4.55
CA ASP A 90 25.50 6.85 -3.68
C ASP A 90 25.56 5.31 -3.90
N ASN A 91 26.20 4.82 -4.97
CA ASN A 91 26.40 3.39 -5.26
C ASN A 91 25.13 2.51 -5.37
N GLU A 92 23.93 3.11 -5.39
CA GLU A 92 22.68 2.41 -5.63
C GLU A 92 22.29 2.60 -7.10
N ASP A 93 22.36 1.52 -7.89
CA ASP A 93 21.89 1.46 -9.28
C ASP A 93 20.36 1.47 -9.31
N LEU A 94 19.76 2.61 -8.94
CA LEU A 94 18.32 2.83 -9.01
C LEU A 94 17.96 3.47 -10.34
N VAL A 95 17.27 2.71 -11.18
CA VAL A 95 16.81 3.13 -12.50
C VAL A 95 15.29 3.07 -12.58
N VAL A 96 14.69 4.18 -13.01
CA VAL A 96 13.26 4.24 -13.34
C VAL A 96 13.11 4.04 -14.84
N GLU A 97 12.41 2.99 -15.23
CA GLU A 97 12.08 2.69 -16.62
C GLU A 97 10.79 3.42 -16.99
N LEU A 98 10.89 4.40 -17.88
CA LEU A 98 9.74 5.15 -18.34
C LEU A 98 8.96 4.34 -19.38
N PRO A 99 7.63 4.40 -19.38
CA PRO A 99 6.81 3.73 -20.38
C PRO A 99 6.87 4.45 -21.72
N ALA A 100 6.55 3.73 -22.81
CA ALA A 100 6.53 4.26 -24.17
C ALA A 100 5.57 5.46 -24.33
N ASN A 101 4.49 5.50 -23.55
CA ASN A 101 3.59 6.66 -23.48
C ASN A 101 4.03 7.62 -22.37
N PRO A 102 4.29 8.89 -22.67
CA PRO A 102 4.82 9.84 -21.69
C PRO A 102 3.83 10.06 -20.54
N VAL A 103 4.32 9.90 -19.30
CA VAL A 103 3.51 10.08 -18.09
C VAL A 103 3.57 11.54 -17.64
N GLY A 104 2.44 12.24 -17.73
CA GLY A 104 2.36 13.63 -17.30
C GLY A 104 2.51 13.80 -15.78
N LEU A 105 2.92 15.01 -15.36
CA LEU A 105 3.02 15.42 -13.95
C LEU A 105 1.79 15.03 -13.09
N PRO A 106 0.53 15.17 -13.54
CA PRO A 106 -0.63 14.78 -12.75
C PRO A 106 -0.66 13.29 -12.40
N ALA A 107 -0.23 12.42 -13.32
CA ALA A 107 -0.19 10.98 -13.11
C ALA A 107 0.93 10.58 -12.15
N LEU A 108 2.13 11.17 -12.29
CA LEU A 108 3.24 10.96 -11.35
C LEU A 108 2.87 11.41 -9.92
N GLN A 109 2.21 12.57 -9.77
CA GLN A 109 1.72 13.03 -8.47
C GLN A 109 0.62 12.14 -7.90
N ARG A 110 -0.17 11.46 -8.74
CA ARG A 110 -1.14 10.45 -8.29
C ARG A 110 -0.41 9.22 -7.72
N LEU A 111 0.57 8.68 -8.44
CA LEU A 111 1.38 7.54 -7.99
C LEU A 111 2.10 7.85 -6.68
N ARG A 112 2.70 9.03 -6.54
CA ARG A 112 3.31 9.47 -5.27
C ARG A 112 2.32 9.48 -4.12
N ARG A 113 1.13 10.07 -4.29
CA ARG A 113 0.10 10.10 -3.23
C ARG A 113 -0.37 8.69 -2.84
N GLN A 114 -0.52 7.79 -3.80
CA GLN A 114 -0.86 6.39 -3.56
C GLN A 114 0.24 5.69 -2.74
N PHE A 115 1.51 5.85 -3.13
CA PHE A 115 2.64 5.31 -2.40
C PHE A 115 2.76 5.84 -0.96
N ILE A 116 2.59 7.15 -0.75
CA ILE A 116 2.61 7.76 0.59
C ILE A 116 1.46 7.22 1.45
N SER A 117 0.26 7.05 0.87
CA SER A 117 -0.90 6.51 1.58
C SER A 117 -0.65 5.07 2.06
N LEU A 118 -0.08 4.22 1.19
CA LEU A 118 0.30 2.84 1.50
C LEU A 118 1.34 2.78 2.63
N ASN A 119 2.40 3.58 2.51
CA ASN A 119 3.53 3.57 3.43
C ASN A 119 3.26 4.30 4.76
N ARG A 120 2.11 5.00 4.88
CA ARG A 120 1.60 5.50 6.16
C ARG A 120 1.07 4.38 7.05
N GLN A 121 0.55 3.31 6.44
CA GLN A 121 0.02 2.13 7.14
C GLN A 121 1.13 1.10 7.39
N SER A 122 2.00 0.90 6.40
CA SER A 122 3.09 -0.08 6.45
C SER A 122 4.42 0.62 6.16
N ALA A 123 5.10 1.08 7.21
CA ALA A 123 6.35 1.83 7.04
C ALA A 123 7.50 0.93 6.55
N VAL A 124 8.14 1.33 5.46
CA VAL A 124 9.44 0.78 5.03
C VAL A 124 10.59 1.43 5.80
N PRO A 125 11.75 0.77 5.94
CA PRO A 125 12.95 1.41 6.49
C PRO A 125 13.35 2.63 5.65
N VAL A 126 13.80 3.70 6.32
CA VAL A 126 14.20 4.97 5.69
C VAL A 126 15.18 4.76 4.54
N LYS A 127 16.21 3.94 4.77
CA LYS A 127 17.23 3.60 3.76
C LYS A 127 16.65 2.95 2.51
N GLY A 128 15.52 2.25 2.62
CA GLY A 128 14.87 1.55 1.51
C GLY A 128 13.76 2.36 0.82
N ILE A 129 13.46 3.59 1.25
CA ILE A 129 12.37 4.40 0.67
C ILE A 129 12.61 4.64 -0.82
N ARG A 130 13.85 5.03 -1.20
CA ARG A 130 14.21 5.33 -2.58
C ARG A 130 14.01 4.12 -3.48
N GLY A 131 14.62 2.98 -3.13
CA GLY A 131 14.48 1.73 -3.90
C GLY A 131 13.03 1.22 -3.95
N SER A 132 12.30 1.29 -2.84
CA SER A 132 10.89 0.87 -2.80
C SER A 132 10.00 1.75 -3.69
N PHE A 133 10.24 3.07 -3.74
CA PHE A 133 9.48 3.95 -4.62
C PHE A 133 9.82 3.74 -6.09
N VAL A 134 11.10 3.53 -6.43
CA VAL A 134 11.54 3.21 -7.79
C VAL A 134 10.90 1.90 -8.27
N GLY A 135 10.95 0.84 -7.47
CA GLY A 135 10.27 -0.42 -7.79
C GLY A 135 8.77 -0.24 -7.98
N TYR A 136 8.12 0.52 -7.09
CA TYR A 136 6.69 0.83 -7.22
C TYR A 136 6.36 1.59 -8.52
N LEU A 137 7.21 2.53 -8.94
CA LEU A 137 7.03 3.24 -10.21
C LEU A 137 7.16 2.30 -11.40
N ASN A 138 8.21 1.47 -11.45
CA ASN A 138 8.43 0.52 -12.54
C ASN A 138 7.26 -0.48 -12.64
N ASP A 139 6.80 -1.04 -11.51
CA ASP A 139 5.62 -1.92 -11.47
C ASP A 139 4.36 -1.19 -11.98
N SER A 140 4.18 0.07 -11.58
CA SER A 140 3.02 0.87 -11.99
C SER A 140 3.06 1.24 -13.47
N PHE A 141 4.24 1.40 -14.06
CA PHE A 141 4.41 1.69 -15.49
C PHE A 141 4.28 0.44 -16.36
N GLN A 142 4.70 -0.73 -15.88
CA GLN A 142 4.48 -2.00 -16.59
C GLN A 142 3.02 -2.46 -16.57
N ALA A 143 2.26 -2.07 -15.55
CA ALA A 143 0.84 -2.40 -15.43
C ALA A 143 -0.10 -1.49 -16.25
N ALA A 144 0.41 -0.43 -16.90
CA ALA A 144 -0.36 0.60 -17.61
C ALA A 144 -0.23 0.46 -19.13
#